data_AF-A0A542MF83-F1
#
_entry.id   AF-A0A542MF83-F1
#
_cell.length_a   1.000
_cell.length_b   1.000
_cell.length_c   1.000
_cell.angle_alpha   90.00
_cell.angle_beta   90.00
_cell.angle_gamma   90.00
#
_symmetry.space_group_name_H-M   'P 1'
#
loop_
_entity.id
_entity.type
_entity.pdbx_description
1 polymer ?
#
loop_
_entity_poly.entity_id
_entity_poly.type
_entity_poly.pdbx_seq_one_letter_code
_entity_poly.pdbx_strand_id
1 'polypeptide(L)'
;MSTTDLPFRATTGEACAWLTLQTGTPWTLARLLEHGMTPYVWLDYDPAMPELFGDANGGYAAPVFFEGDVARLLAGSEDVLITMTKDAYRIAVHLPPPGLRYPLEALRFQKKDLEKLPGKLKHDAAAAQKTPAPATESQFGIGKAEVLEAFGRIVRMDLDKALDEAIGIFGDDGARVKASARKSKRNAVWNPVTLALGLHDVYRAPLGALKRAFKTHGFLHAWEGDWEQSLALLGK
;
A
#
# COMPACT_ATOMS: atom_id res chain seq x y z
N MET A 1 13.97 -30.57 14.33
CA MET A 1 13.15 -29.35 14.51
C MET A 1 11.76 -29.66 13.99
N SER A 2 10.72 -29.45 14.79
CA SER A 2 9.34 -29.66 14.34
C SER A 2 9.02 -28.65 13.24
N THR A 3 8.38 -29.10 12.16
CA THR A 3 7.96 -28.32 10.97
C THR A 3 7.05 -27.11 11.26
N THR A 4 6.74 -26.88 12.53
CA THR A 4 5.95 -25.75 13.04
C THR A 4 6.76 -24.50 13.32
N ASP A 5 8.07 -24.60 13.63
CA ASP A 5 8.88 -23.41 13.98
C ASP A 5 9.75 -22.96 12.81
N LEU A 6 9.50 -21.73 12.36
CA LEU A 6 10.18 -21.13 11.23
C LEU A 6 11.50 -20.48 11.71
N PRO A 7 12.66 -20.75 11.07
CA PRO A 7 13.91 -20.08 11.39
C PRO A 7 13.84 -18.57 11.16
N PHE A 8 14.65 -17.79 11.89
CA PHE A 8 14.71 -16.32 11.70
C PHE A 8 15.05 -15.93 10.25
N ARG A 9 15.93 -16.72 9.62
CA ARG A 9 16.34 -16.62 8.21
C ARG A 9 15.97 -17.93 7.52
N ALA A 10 14.73 -18.04 7.05
CA ALA A 10 14.26 -19.27 6.42
C ALA A 10 14.81 -19.37 4.99
N THR A 11 15.25 -20.57 4.60
CA THR A 11 15.50 -20.92 3.20
C THR A 11 14.20 -20.94 2.39
N THR A 12 14.29 -20.94 1.07
CA THR A 12 13.13 -21.12 0.17
C THR A 12 12.35 -22.38 0.50
N GLY A 13 13.04 -23.50 0.74
CA GLY A 13 12.40 -24.78 1.08
C GLY A 13 11.64 -24.72 2.41
N GLU A 14 12.25 -24.17 3.45
CA GLU A 14 11.60 -24.00 4.76
C GLU A 14 10.41 -23.04 4.69
N ALA A 15 10.55 -21.92 3.98
CA ALA A 15 9.48 -20.95 3.78
C ALA A 15 8.26 -21.57 3.07
N CYS A 16 8.51 -22.28 1.95
CA CYS A 16 7.47 -22.96 1.20
C CYS A 16 6.81 -24.08 2.02
N ALA A 17 7.59 -24.91 2.71
CA ALA A 17 7.07 -25.98 3.55
C ALA A 17 6.19 -25.44 4.68
N TRP A 18 6.66 -24.38 5.37
CA TRP A 18 5.92 -23.74 6.45
C TRP A 18 4.62 -23.10 5.95
N LEU A 19 4.65 -22.33 4.86
CA LEU A 19 3.44 -21.73 4.31
C LEU A 19 2.45 -22.79 3.80
N THR A 20 2.93 -23.87 3.21
CA THR A 20 2.09 -24.99 2.80
C THR A 20 1.32 -25.57 3.99
N LEU A 21 1.98 -25.69 5.15
CA LEU A 21 1.34 -26.11 6.39
C LEU A 21 0.30 -25.07 6.88
N GLN A 22 0.60 -23.78 6.81
CA GLN A 22 -0.28 -22.72 7.31
C GLN A 22 -1.51 -22.46 6.43
N THR A 23 -1.38 -22.63 5.11
CA THR A 23 -2.45 -22.30 4.15
C THR A 23 -3.12 -23.52 3.54
N GLY A 24 -2.60 -24.72 3.76
CA GLY A 24 -3.12 -25.96 3.18
C GLY A 24 -3.00 -26.05 1.65
N THR A 25 -2.17 -25.22 1.02
CA THR A 25 -1.95 -25.19 -0.44
C THR A 25 -0.46 -25.18 -0.75
N PRO A 26 -0.01 -25.77 -1.87
CA PRO A 26 1.42 -25.85 -2.18
C PRO A 26 2.03 -24.48 -2.48
N TRP A 27 3.23 -24.23 -1.93
CA TRP A 27 4.00 -23.01 -2.16
C TRP A 27 5.26 -23.28 -2.96
N THR A 28 5.61 -22.31 -3.82
CA THR A 28 6.82 -22.28 -4.64
C THR A 28 7.50 -20.92 -4.47
N LEU A 29 8.76 -20.82 -4.92
CA LEU A 29 9.47 -19.53 -4.97
C LEU A 29 8.68 -18.49 -5.76
N ALA A 30 8.17 -18.87 -6.94
CA ALA A 30 7.37 -17.96 -7.75
C ALA A 30 6.16 -17.42 -6.98
N ARG A 31 5.43 -18.30 -6.29
CA ARG A 31 4.27 -17.90 -5.48
C ARG A 31 4.62 -16.98 -4.32
N LEU A 32 5.77 -17.20 -3.66
CA LEU A 32 6.28 -16.27 -2.65
C LEU A 32 6.48 -14.87 -3.22
N LEU A 33 7.12 -14.77 -4.38
CA LEU A 33 7.42 -13.51 -5.06
C LEU A 33 6.16 -12.81 -5.58
N GLU A 34 5.21 -13.55 -6.16
CA GLU A 34 3.91 -13.04 -6.62
C GLU A 34 3.11 -12.39 -5.49
N HIS A 35 3.24 -12.91 -4.26
CA HIS A 35 2.61 -12.33 -3.08
C HIS A 35 3.43 -11.20 -2.42
N GLY A 36 4.48 -10.71 -3.10
CA GLY A 36 5.27 -9.54 -2.72
C GLY A 36 6.32 -9.83 -1.65
N MET A 37 6.73 -11.09 -1.47
CA MET A 37 7.86 -11.40 -0.60
C MET A 37 9.15 -10.89 -1.23
N THR A 38 9.95 -10.15 -0.46
CA THR A 38 11.29 -9.73 -0.87
C THR A 38 12.32 -10.68 -0.25
N PRO A 39 12.88 -11.61 -1.03
CA PRO A 39 13.98 -12.43 -0.53
C PRO A 39 15.25 -11.59 -0.43
N TYR A 40 16.24 -12.10 0.29
CA TYR A 40 17.56 -11.52 0.35
C TYR A 40 18.63 -12.59 0.29
N VAL A 41 19.83 -12.18 -0.09
CA VAL A 41 21.06 -12.96 0.05
C VAL A 41 21.90 -12.30 1.14
N TRP A 42 22.59 -13.11 1.95
CA TRP A 42 23.61 -12.57 2.84
C TRP A 42 24.86 -12.24 2.04
N LEU A 43 25.20 -10.96 1.93
CA LEU A 43 26.45 -10.52 1.32
C LEU A 43 27.49 -10.39 2.40
N ASP A 44 28.52 -11.22 2.35
CA ASP A 44 29.71 -11.06 3.18
C ASP A 44 30.49 -9.82 2.75
N TYR A 45 31.18 -9.19 3.70
CA TYR A 45 31.98 -7.99 3.42
C TYR A 45 32.99 -8.25 2.29
N ASP A 46 32.97 -7.39 1.28
CA ASP A 46 33.90 -7.42 0.16
C ASP A 46 34.69 -6.10 0.10
N PRO A 47 36.03 -6.12 0.29
CA PRO A 47 36.86 -4.93 0.20
C PRO A 47 36.89 -4.30 -1.20
N ALA A 48 36.43 -4.99 -2.25
CA ALA A 48 36.30 -4.45 -3.59
C ALA A 48 35.05 -3.55 -3.76
N MET A 49 34.06 -3.66 -2.87
CA MET A 49 32.82 -2.87 -2.90
C MET A 49 32.50 -2.25 -1.54
N PRO A 50 33.43 -1.49 -0.92
CA PRO A 50 33.30 -1.04 0.46
C PRO A 50 32.07 -0.13 0.67
N GLU A 51 31.68 0.64 -0.35
CA GLU A 51 30.51 1.52 -0.31
C GLU A 51 29.20 0.76 -0.06
N LEU A 52 29.11 -0.50 -0.49
CA LEU A 52 27.92 -1.33 -0.32
C LEU A 52 27.70 -1.73 1.16
N PHE A 53 28.79 -1.79 1.92
CA PHE A 53 28.79 -2.29 3.29
C PHE A 53 28.71 -1.19 4.34
N GLY A 54 29.10 0.05 4.03
CA GLY A 54 29.13 1.14 5.01
C GLY A 54 29.92 0.72 6.27
N ASP A 55 29.30 0.81 7.44
CA ASP A 55 29.90 0.39 8.72
C ASP A 55 29.71 -1.12 9.02
N ALA A 56 29.08 -1.89 8.13
CA ALA A 56 28.77 -3.31 8.33
C ALA A 56 29.97 -4.22 8.03
N ASN A 57 30.88 -4.34 9.00
CA ASN A 57 32.13 -5.10 8.89
C ASN A 57 31.97 -6.63 8.68
N GLY A 58 30.78 -7.19 8.92
CA GLY A 58 30.51 -8.64 8.82
C GLY A 58 29.63 -9.04 7.64
N GLY A 59 29.23 -8.08 6.80
CA GLY A 59 28.22 -8.31 5.77
C GLY A 59 26.81 -7.93 6.19
N TYR A 60 25.87 -8.05 5.26
CA TYR A 60 24.48 -7.63 5.47
C TYR A 60 23.49 -8.42 4.59
N ALA A 61 22.20 -8.27 4.89
CA ALA A 61 21.13 -8.88 4.10
C ALA A 61 20.79 -7.99 2.88
N ALA A 62 21.26 -8.37 1.71
CA ALA A 62 21.01 -7.66 0.46
C ALA A 62 19.71 -8.13 -0.19
N PRO A 63 18.68 -7.26 -0.28
CA PRO A 63 17.40 -7.63 -0.85
C PRO A 63 17.50 -7.81 -2.37
N VAL A 64 16.80 -8.82 -2.88
CA VAL A 64 16.51 -8.99 -4.31
C VAL A 64 15.13 -8.39 -4.56
N PHE A 65 15.10 -7.12 -4.95
CA PHE A 65 13.85 -6.36 -5.10
C PHE A 65 13.68 -5.73 -6.48
N PHE A 66 14.75 -5.69 -7.28
CA PHE A 66 14.68 -5.09 -8.60
C PHE A 66 13.81 -5.93 -9.54
N GLU A 67 12.91 -5.29 -10.28
CA GLU A 67 11.90 -5.96 -11.09
C GLU A 67 12.51 -6.94 -12.09
N GLY A 68 13.61 -6.57 -12.75
CA GLY A 68 14.30 -7.46 -13.69
C GLY A 68 14.89 -8.72 -13.03
N ASP A 69 15.48 -8.57 -11.85
CA ASP A 69 16.05 -9.68 -11.09
C ASP A 69 14.94 -10.61 -10.55
N VAL A 70 13.85 -10.03 -10.06
CA VAL A 70 12.66 -10.77 -9.58
C VAL A 70 11.97 -11.48 -10.74
N ALA A 71 11.84 -10.84 -11.91
CA ALA A 71 11.24 -11.45 -13.09
C ALA A 71 12.01 -12.70 -13.56
N ARG A 72 13.35 -12.70 -13.45
CA ARG A 72 14.15 -13.91 -13.72
C ARG A 72 13.81 -15.05 -12.75
N LEU A 73 13.69 -14.75 -11.46
CA LEU A 73 13.33 -15.75 -10.46
C LEU A 73 11.90 -16.28 -10.67
N LEU A 74 10.95 -15.41 -11.02
CA LEU A 74 9.58 -15.79 -11.40
C LEU A 74 9.56 -16.70 -12.64
N ALA A 75 10.43 -16.44 -13.61
CA ALA A 75 10.58 -17.26 -14.81
C ALA A 75 11.29 -18.61 -14.56
N GLY A 76 11.68 -18.92 -13.32
CA GLY A 76 12.31 -20.20 -12.96
C GLY A 76 13.81 -20.25 -13.24
N SER A 77 14.51 -19.11 -13.15
CA SER A 77 15.97 -19.06 -13.23
C SER A 77 16.65 -20.06 -12.30
N GLU A 78 17.73 -20.69 -12.76
CA GLU A 78 18.55 -21.64 -11.99
C GLU A 78 19.39 -20.97 -10.89
N ASP A 79 19.54 -19.65 -10.97
CA ASP A 79 20.36 -18.87 -10.05
C ASP A 79 19.73 -17.53 -9.68
N VAL A 80 20.23 -16.95 -8.59
CA VAL A 80 19.95 -15.58 -8.17
C VAL A 80 20.93 -14.65 -8.86
N LEU A 81 20.40 -13.65 -9.57
CA LEU A 81 21.17 -12.54 -10.09
C LEU A 81 20.74 -11.28 -9.35
N ILE A 82 21.72 -10.50 -8.89
CA ILE A 82 21.51 -9.21 -8.25
C ILE A 82 22.23 -8.17 -9.10
N THR A 83 21.47 -7.39 -9.86
CA THR A 83 21.97 -6.26 -10.65
C THR A 83 21.73 -4.93 -9.95
N MET A 84 20.73 -4.87 -9.08
CA MET A 84 20.48 -3.74 -8.19
C MET A 84 20.03 -4.24 -6.82
N THR A 85 20.64 -3.70 -5.77
CA THR A 85 20.26 -4.01 -4.39
C THR A 85 20.22 -2.74 -3.55
N LYS A 86 20.01 -2.91 -2.25
CA LYS A 86 20.20 -1.83 -1.29
C LYS A 86 21.51 -2.06 -0.55
N ASP A 87 22.24 -0.99 -0.28
CA ASP A 87 23.42 -1.04 0.59
C ASP A 87 23.03 -1.27 2.07
N ALA A 88 24.03 -1.32 2.95
CA ALA A 88 23.81 -1.47 4.40
C ALA A 88 22.94 -0.34 5.01
N TYR A 89 22.91 0.85 4.40
CA TYR A 89 22.07 1.99 4.81
C TYR A 89 20.69 2.00 4.14
N ARG A 90 20.36 0.95 3.37
CA ARG A 90 19.12 0.76 2.62
C ARG A 90 18.94 1.69 1.42
N ILE A 91 20.02 2.31 0.95
CA ILE A 91 20.03 3.15 -0.25
C ILE A 91 20.15 2.22 -1.47
N ALA A 92 19.36 2.48 -2.51
CA ALA A 92 19.41 1.67 -3.73
C ALA A 92 20.73 1.92 -4.48
N VAL A 93 21.40 0.83 -4.87
CA VAL A 93 22.69 0.84 -5.56
C VAL A 93 22.64 -0.14 -6.74
N HIS A 94 23.02 0.35 -7.92
CA HIS A 94 23.27 -0.49 -9.08
C HIS A 94 24.65 -1.12 -8.98
N LEU A 95 24.72 -2.43 -9.16
CA LEU A 95 25.97 -3.17 -9.15
C LEU A 95 26.63 -3.12 -10.54
N PRO A 96 27.96 -3.05 -10.62
CA PRO A 96 28.65 -3.09 -11.91
C PRO A 96 28.34 -4.40 -12.64
N PRO A 97 28.20 -4.40 -13.99
CA PRO A 97 27.99 -5.62 -14.75
C PRO A 97 29.11 -6.65 -14.49
N PRO A 98 28.79 -7.96 -14.38
CA PRO A 98 27.49 -8.59 -14.65
C PRO A 98 26.51 -8.59 -13.45
N GLY A 99 26.82 -7.90 -12.35
CA GLY A 99 26.11 -8.05 -11.07
C GLY A 99 26.64 -9.24 -10.25
N LEU A 100 25.98 -9.52 -9.12
CA LEU A 100 26.35 -10.63 -8.24
C LEU A 100 25.47 -11.85 -8.50
N ARG A 101 26.08 -13.04 -8.51
CA ARG A 101 25.37 -14.31 -8.75
C ARG A 101 25.50 -15.24 -7.55
N TYR A 102 24.39 -15.86 -7.17
CA TYR A 102 24.31 -16.79 -6.05
C TYR A 102 23.47 -18.02 -6.41
N PRO A 103 23.73 -19.18 -5.79
CA PRO A 103 22.80 -20.31 -5.89
C PRO A 103 21.44 -19.96 -5.27
N LEU A 104 20.36 -20.59 -5.74
CA LEU A 104 19.00 -20.37 -5.22
C LEU A 104 18.89 -20.65 -3.72
N GLU A 105 19.73 -21.56 -3.23
CA GLU A 105 19.86 -22.03 -1.87
C GLU A 105 20.47 -20.96 -0.95
N ALA A 106 21.01 -19.87 -1.52
CA ALA A 106 21.45 -18.69 -0.77
C ALA A 106 20.28 -17.74 -0.44
N LEU A 107 19.12 -17.87 -1.10
CA LEU A 107 17.95 -17.05 -0.81
C LEU A 107 17.45 -17.30 0.60
N ARG A 108 17.19 -16.21 1.31
CA ARG A 108 16.60 -16.21 2.63
C ARG A 108 15.37 -15.31 2.66
N PHE A 109 14.46 -15.66 3.55
CA PHE A 109 13.24 -14.94 3.85
C PHE A 109 13.21 -14.61 5.33
N GLN A 110 12.72 -13.42 5.67
CA GLN A 110 12.59 -12.99 7.06
C GLN A 110 11.37 -13.66 7.69
N LYS A 111 11.56 -14.31 8.86
CA LYS A 111 10.48 -14.95 9.62
C LYS A 111 9.25 -14.06 9.77
N LYS A 112 9.47 -12.80 10.20
CA LYS A 112 8.42 -11.81 10.42
C LYS A 112 7.55 -11.53 9.19
N ASP A 113 8.09 -11.66 7.99
CA ASP A 113 7.38 -11.33 6.75
C ASP A 113 6.60 -12.56 6.27
N LEU A 114 7.18 -13.76 6.44
CA LEU A 114 6.50 -15.04 6.23
C LEU A 114 5.32 -15.23 7.19
N GLU A 115 5.48 -14.89 8.48
CA GLU A 115 4.43 -15.03 9.49
C GLU A 115 3.22 -14.13 9.24
N LYS A 116 3.42 -12.96 8.61
CA LYS A 116 2.33 -12.05 8.23
C LYS A 116 1.54 -12.55 7.04
N LEU A 117 2.14 -13.37 6.19
CA LEU A 117 1.56 -13.72 4.89
C LEU A 117 0.25 -14.51 4.98
N PRO A 118 0.12 -15.56 5.83
CA PRO A 118 -1.17 -16.26 6.00
C PRO A 118 -2.30 -15.34 6.48
N GLY A 119 -1.99 -14.38 7.37
CA GLY A 119 -2.96 -13.38 7.84
C GLY A 119 -3.41 -12.46 6.70
N LYS A 120 -2.46 -11.97 5.90
CA LYS A 120 -2.74 -11.17 4.70
C LYS A 120 -3.60 -11.94 3.71
N LEU A 121 -3.27 -13.21 3.43
CA LEU A 121 -4.04 -14.06 2.51
C LEU A 121 -5.47 -14.32 3.00
N LYS A 122 -5.67 -14.52 4.31
CA LYS A 122 -7.02 -14.65 4.89
C LYS A 122 -7.81 -13.36 4.76
N HIS A 123 -7.16 -12.22 4.98
CA HIS A 123 -7.78 -10.91 4.80
C HIS A 123 -8.14 -10.64 3.33
N ASP A 124 -7.21 -10.93 2.41
CA ASP A 124 -7.41 -10.76 0.96
C ASP A 124 -8.46 -11.75 0.43
N ALA A 125 -8.49 -13.00 0.92
CA ALA A 125 -9.52 -13.97 0.59
C ALA A 125 -10.88 -13.58 1.16
N ALA A 126 -10.95 -13.02 2.37
CA ALA A 126 -12.18 -12.47 2.94
C ALA A 126 -12.65 -11.22 2.17
N ALA A 127 -11.72 -10.40 1.68
CA ALA A 127 -12.00 -9.26 0.81
C ALA A 127 -12.44 -9.68 -0.61
N ALA A 128 -11.97 -10.83 -1.11
CA ALA A 128 -12.37 -11.39 -2.41
C ALA A 128 -13.64 -12.26 -2.35
N GLN A 129 -13.94 -12.87 -1.20
CA GLN A 129 -15.19 -13.60 -0.94
C GLN A 129 -16.36 -12.69 -0.58
N LYS A 130 -16.08 -11.47 -0.10
CA LYS A 130 -16.97 -10.36 -0.40
C LYS A 130 -16.94 -10.27 -1.92
N THR A 131 -18.01 -10.74 -2.56
CA THR A 131 -18.28 -10.41 -3.97
C THR A 131 -17.89 -8.96 -4.12
N PRO A 132 -17.07 -8.56 -5.12
CA PRO A 132 -16.96 -7.15 -5.41
C PRO A 132 -18.41 -6.73 -5.65
N ALA A 133 -18.99 -6.03 -4.66
CA ALA A 133 -20.07 -5.13 -4.97
C ALA A 133 -19.51 -4.38 -6.18
N PRO A 134 -20.16 -4.45 -7.36
CA PRO A 134 -19.64 -3.84 -8.56
C PRO A 134 -19.16 -2.48 -8.14
N ALA A 135 -17.88 -2.15 -8.39
CA ALA A 135 -17.22 -0.95 -7.91
C ALA A 135 -18.27 0.15 -7.94
N THR A 136 -18.86 0.40 -6.77
CA THR A 136 -20.06 1.19 -6.74
C THR A 136 -19.40 2.54 -6.79
N GLU A 137 -19.30 3.13 -8.00
CA GLU A 137 -19.29 4.57 -8.12
C GLU A 137 -20.25 5.03 -7.04
N SER A 138 -19.72 5.62 -5.97
CA SER A 138 -20.48 5.85 -4.75
C SER A 138 -21.68 6.69 -5.16
N GLN A 139 -22.83 6.04 -5.37
CA GLN A 139 -23.94 6.65 -6.09
C GLN A 139 -24.64 7.72 -5.24
N PHE A 140 -24.19 7.95 -4.02
CA PHE A 140 -24.79 8.90 -3.11
C PHE A 140 -23.70 9.58 -2.29
N GLY A 141 -23.12 10.65 -2.83
CA GLY A 141 -22.39 11.61 -2.01
C GLY A 141 -23.26 12.14 -0.85
N ILE A 142 -22.67 12.93 0.04
CA ILE A 142 -23.39 13.52 1.16
C ILE A 142 -24.14 14.79 0.73
N GLY A 143 -25.29 15.05 1.34
CA GLY A 143 -26.12 16.22 1.08
C GLY A 143 -25.57 17.49 1.76
N LYS A 144 -26.13 18.65 1.42
CA LYS A 144 -25.68 19.95 1.92
C LYS A 144 -25.65 20.03 3.45
N ALA A 145 -26.69 19.51 4.10
CA ALA A 145 -26.80 19.51 5.56
C ALA A 145 -25.65 18.71 6.22
N GLU A 146 -25.34 17.53 5.69
CA GLU A 146 -24.26 16.66 6.15
C GLU A 146 -22.88 17.30 5.91
N VAL A 147 -22.70 17.98 4.77
CA VAL A 147 -21.47 18.75 4.48
C VAL A 147 -21.26 19.85 5.52
N LEU A 148 -22.31 20.62 5.83
CA LEU A 148 -22.24 21.70 6.81
C LEU A 148 -22.01 21.19 8.22
N GLU A 149 -22.65 20.08 8.57
CA GLU A 149 -22.45 19.42 9.86
C GLU A 149 -21.00 18.97 10.05
N ALA A 150 -20.44 18.31 9.04
CA ALA A 150 -19.09 17.74 9.11
C ALA A 150 -17.97 18.78 8.98
N PHE A 151 -18.13 19.75 8.07
CA PHE A 151 -17.02 20.62 7.66
C PHE A 151 -17.24 22.10 7.95
N GLY A 152 -18.49 22.53 8.23
CA GLY A 152 -18.82 23.94 8.39
C GLY A 152 -18.05 24.63 9.51
N ARG A 153 -17.75 23.92 10.60
CA ARG A 153 -16.95 24.44 11.73
C ARG A 153 -15.44 24.37 11.53
N ILE A 154 -14.98 23.69 10.48
CA ILE A 154 -13.55 23.47 10.21
C ILE A 154 -12.99 24.59 9.32
N VAL A 155 -13.80 25.08 8.40
CA VAL A 155 -13.41 26.08 7.41
C VAL A 155 -13.70 27.49 7.90
N ARG A 156 -12.92 28.47 7.43
CA ARG A 156 -13.05 29.89 7.81
C ARG A 156 -13.97 30.70 6.88
N MET A 157 -14.60 30.03 5.91
CA MET A 157 -15.49 30.65 4.93
C MET A 157 -16.96 30.34 5.27
N ASP A 158 -17.86 31.07 4.62
CA ASP A 158 -19.27 30.68 4.56
C ASP A 158 -19.46 29.49 3.62
N LEU A 159 -19.41 28.28 4.20
CA LEU A 159 -19.54 27.03 3.46
C LEU A 159 -20.95 26.86 2.87
N ASP A 160 -21.97 27.38 3.54
CA ASP A 160 -23.36 27.27 3.09
C ASP A 160 -23.58 28.03 1.78
N LYS A 161 -23.06 29.26 1.74
CA LYS A 161 -23.04 30.09 0.53
C LYS A 161 -22.18 29.48 -0.58
N ALA A 162 -20.99 28.99 -0.25
CA ALA A 162 -20.07 28.42 -1.24
C ALA A 162 -20.64 27.18 -1.95
N LEU A 163 -21.39 26.34 -1.21
CA LEU A 163 -22.09 25.17 -1.77
C LEU A 163 -23.25 25.57 -2.70
N ASP A 164 -23.94 26.68 -2.42
CA ASP A 164 -25.01 27.20 -3.29
C ASP A 164 -24.49 27.80 -4.59
N GLU A 165 -23.36 28.53 -4.51
CA GLU A 165 -22.70 29.09 -5.68
C GLU A 165 -22.17 27.99 -6.60
N ALA A 166 -21.74 26.86 -6.02
CA ALA A 166 -21.28 25.66 -6.73
C ALA A 166 -20.14 25.96 -7.73
N ILE A 167 -19.18 26.79 -7.32
CA ILE A 167 -18.01 27.18 -8.10
C ILE A 167 -16.76 26.43 -7.61
N GLY A 168 -15.84 26.13 -8.52
CA GLY A 168 -14.55 25.49 -8.19
C GLY A 168 -14.75 24.12 -7.54
N ILE A 169 -14.13 23.89 -6.38
CA ILE A 169 -14.23 22.60 -5.68
C ILE A 169 -15.67 22.23 -5.26
N PHE A 170 -16.61 23.18 -5.26
CA PHE A 170 -18.01 22.95 -4.89
C PHE A 170 -18.91 22.63 -6.10
N GLY A 171 -18.38 22.78 -7.32
CA GLY A 171 -19.09 22.57 -8.59
C GLY A 171 -18.94 21.15 -9.15
N ASP A 172 -19.56 20.92 -10.32
CA ASP A 172 -19.63 19.61 -10.99
C ASP A 172 -18.25 19.06 -11.39
N ASP A 173 -17.28 19.94 -11.72
CA ASP A 173 -15.88 19.56 -12.01
C ASP A 173 -15.04 19.37 -10.74
N GLY A 174 -15.60 19.71 -9.58
CA GLY A 174 -14.98 19.58 -8.27
C GLY A 174 -15.51 18.37 -7.51
N ALA A 175 -16.01 18.59 -6.30
CA ALA A 175 -16.52 17.54 -5.44
C ALA A 175 -18.00 17.23 -5.63
N ARG A 176 -18.75 18.01 -6.43
CA ARG A 176 -20.19 17.81 -6.59
C ARG A 176 -20.46 16.63 -7.52
N VAL A 177 -21.31 15.72 -7.06
CA VAL A 177 -21.74 14.53 -7.81
C VAL A 177 -23.22 14.66 -8.18
N LYS A 178 -23.62 14.11 -9.33
CA LYS A 178 -25.01 14.18 -9.80
C LYS A 178 -25.85 13.08 -9.17
N ALA A 179 -26.72 13.43 -8.23
CA ALA A 179 -27.62 12.47 -7.56
C ALA A 179 -28.70 11.85 -8.48
N SER A 180 -28.94 12.38 -9.70
CA SER A 180 -29.74 11.72 -10.76
C SER A 180 -29.64 12.48 -12.08
N ALA A 181 -30.05 11.84 -13.19
CA ALA A 181 -30.01 12.35 -14.57
C ALA A 181 -30.78 13.67 -14.84
N ARG A 182 -31.50 14.24 -13.86
CA ARG A 182 -32.15 15.56 -13.97
C ARG A 182 -31.39 16.61 -13.17
N LYS A 183 -30.91 17.64 -13.88
CA LYS A 183 -30.19 18.85 -13.42
C LYS A 183 -30.97 19.69 -12.39
N SER A 184 -31.31 19.15 -11.22
CA SER A 184 -31.93 19.91 -10.13
C SER A 184 -30.87 20.42 -9.16
N LYS A 185 -30.81 21.75 -8.97
CA LYS A 185 -29.93 22.36 -7.96
C LYS A 185 -30.29 21.98 -6.52
N ARG A 186 -31.53 21.54 -6.26
CA ARG A 186 -32.04 21.24 -4.90
C ARG A 186 -31.54 19.93 -4.30
N ASN A 187 -31.09 18.98 -5.11
CA ASN A 187 -30.61 17.67 -4.65
C ASN A 187 -29.15 17.45 -5.05
N ALA A 188 -28.33 18.48 -4.81
CA ALA A 188 -26.88 18.35 -4.98
C ALA A 188 -26.32 17.42 -3.91
N VAL A 189 -25.42 16.54 -4.32
CA VAL A 189 -24.62 15.71 -3.40
C VAL A 189 -23.15 15.98 -3.67
N TRP A 190 -22.32 15.79 -2.65
CA TRP A 190 -20.87 15.98 -2.76
C TRP A 190 -20.14 14.72 -2.33
N ASN A 191 -19.06 14.39 -3.05
CA ASN A 191 -18.11 13.41 -2.58
C ASN A 191 -17.36 14.02 -1.39
N PRO A 192 -17.53 13.47 -0.17
CA PRO A 192 -16.94 14.06 1.02
C PRO A 192 -15.40 14.03 1.02
N VAL A 193 -14.79 13.04 0.38
CA VAL A 193 -13.33 12.88 0.30
C VAL A 193 -12.75 13.97 -0.60
N THR A 194 -13.26 14.09 -1.83
CA THR A 194 -12.83 15.13 -2.77
C THR A 194 -13.06 16.53 -2.19
N LEU A 195 -14.19 16.74 -1.52
CA LEU A 195 -14.51 18.01 -0.90
C LEU A 195 -13.52 18.33 0.23
N ALA A 196 -13.25 17.40 1.14
CA ALA A 196 -12.31 17.61 2.25
C ALA A 196 -10.87 17.88 1.77
N LEU A 197 -10.41 17.18 0.73
CA LEU A 197 -9.11 17.44 0.11
C LEU A 197 -9.08 18.83 -0.53
N GLY A 198 -10.10 19.20 -1.29
CA GLY A 198 -10.22 20.54 -1.88
C GLY A 198 -10.26 21.65 -0.81
N LEU A 199 -10.98 21.43 0.29
CA LEU A 199 -11.00 22.35 1.44
C LEU A 199 -9.63 22.49 2.08
N HIS A 200 -8.86 21.41 2.18
CA HIS A 200 -7.50 21.46 2.67
C HIS A 200 -6.56 22.22 1.73
N ASP A 201 -6.60 21.90 0.44
CA ASP A 201 -5.62 22.41 -0.53
C ASP A 201 -5.89 23.87 -0.89
N VAL A 202 -7.14 24.23 -1.18
CA VAL A 202 -7.54 25.58 -1.62
C VAL A 202 -7.74 26.52 -0.43
N TYR A 203 -8.35 26.01 0.65
CA TYR A 203 -8.81 26.85 1.76
C TYR A 203 -8.09 26.57 3.08
N ARG A 204 -7.01 25.79 3.04
CA ARG A 204 -6.10 25.52 4.17
C ARG A 204 -6.81 24.97 5.40
N ALA A 205 -7.90 24.23 5.21
CA ALA A 205 -8.57 23.51 6.29
C ALA A 205 -7.56 22.54 6.98
N PRO A 206 -7.47 22.51 8.32
CA PRO A 206 -6.50 21.67 9.01
C PRO A 206 -6.78 20.17 8.81
N LEU A 207 -5.81 19.40 8.29
CA LEU A 207 -5.95 17.95 8.06
C LEU A 207 -6.35 17.19 9.32
N GLY A 208 -5.84 17.57 10.49
CA GLY A 208 -6.20 16.91 11.75
C GLY A 208 -7.69 17.04 12.09
N ALA A 209 -8.30 18.19 11.77
CA ALA A 209 -9.73 18.41 11.97
C ALA A 209 -10.56 17.61 10.94
N LEU A 210 -10.11 17.59 9.68
CA LEU A 210 -10.75 16.78 8.63
C LEU A 210 -10.67 15.28 8.93
N LYS A 211 -9.49 14.76 9.31
CA LYS A 211 -9.30 13.38 9.78
C LYS A 211 -10.26 13.02 10.91
N ARG A 212 -10.49 13.95 11.85
CA ARG A 212 -11.44 13.74 12.95
C ARG A 212 -12.88 13.71 12.47
N ALA A 213 -13.27 14.54 11.50
CA ALA A 213 -14.62 14.58 10.97
C ALA A 213 -15.04 13.20 10.40
N PHE A 214 -14.18 12.57 9.60
CA PHE A 214 -14.42 11.22 9.05
C PHE A 214 -14.60 10.14 10.12
N LYS A 215 -14.01 10.32 11.31
CA LYS A 215 -14.15 9.39 12.45
C LYS A 215 -15.39 9.66 13.30
N THR A 216 -15.84 10.91 13.34
CA THR A 216 -16.86 11.37 14.30
C THR A 216 -18.27 11.31 13.73
N HIS A 217 -18.45 11.60 12.44
CA HIS A 217 -19.76 11.62 11.82
C HIS A 217 -20.11 10.26 11.20
N GLY A 218 -21.18 9.63 11.67
CA GLY A 218 -21.55 8.28 11.23
C GLY A 218 -21.82 8.16 9.73
N PHE A 219 -22.34 9.23 9.09
CA PHE A 219 -22.55 9.27 7.64
C PHE A 219 -21.23 9.33 6.82
N LEU A 220 -20.09 9.60 7.47
CA LEU A 220 -18.77 9.56 6.84
C LEU A 220 -18.02 8.23 7.04
N HIS A 221 -18.50 7.33 7.90
CA HIS A 221 -17.80 6.05 8.18
C HIS A 221 -17.64 5.19 6.93
N ALA A 222 -18.63 5.20 6.04
CA ALA A 222 -18.54 4.50 4.76
C ALA A 222 -17.41 5.04 3.84
N TRP A 223 -16.96 6.27 4.07
CA TRP A 223 -15.95 6.97 3.29
C TRP A 223 -14.58 7.04 4.00
N GLU A 224 -14.46 6.51 5.22
CA GLU A 224 -13.22 6.56 5.99
C GLU A 224 -12.08 5.83 5.28
N GLY A 225 -12.36 4.67 4.68
CA GLY A 225 -11.38 3.91 3.90
C GLY A 225 -10.85 4.69 2.69
N ASP A 226 -11.74 5.31 1.91
CA ASP A 226 -11.38 6.13 0.75
C ASP A 226 -10.55 7.37 1.16
N TRP A 227 -10.90 7.97 2.30
CA TRP A 227 -10.16 9.08 2.88
C TRP A 227 -8.74 8.67 3.31
N GLU A 228 -8.58 7.57 4.04
CA GLU A 228 -7.27 7.07 4.47
C GLU A 228 -6.39 6.67 3.27
N GLN A 229 -6.98 6.02 2.26
CA GLN A 229 -6.28 5.69 1.03
C GLN A 229 -5.81 6.95 0.28
N SER A 230 -6.66 7.97 0.18
CA SER A 230 -6.30 9.23 -0.49
C SER A 230 -5.16 9.95 0.21
N LEU A 231 -5.14 9.94 1.55
CA LEU A 231 -4.04 10.52 2.33
C LEU A 231 -2.74 9.75 2.15
N ALA A 232 -2.80 8.41 2.14
CA ALA A 232 -1.63 7.57 1.91
C ALA A 232 -1.00 7.83 0.54
N LEU A 233 -1.81 8.00 -0.51
CA LEU A 233 -1.35 8.35 -1.86
C LEU A 233 -0.68 9.74 -1.90
N LEU A 234 -1.13 10.67 -1.05
CA LEU A 234 -0.55 12.01 -0.92
C LEU A 234 0.64 12.07 0.07
N GLY A 235 1.01 10.95 0.71
CA GLY A 235 2.07 10.88 1.71
C GLY A 235 1.76 11.63 3.02
N LYS A 236 0.48 11.73 3.41
CA LYS A 236 -0.05 12.55 4.52
C LYS A 236 -0.70 11.73 5.66
#